data_AF-A0A7H8JVE5-F1
#
_entry.id   AF-A0A7H8JVE5-F1
#
_cell.length_a   1.000
_cell.length_b   1.000
_cell.length_c   1.000
_cell.angle_alpha   90.00
_cell.angle_beta   90.00
_cell.angle_gamma   90.00
#
_symmetry.space_group_name_H-M   'P 1'
#
loop_
_entity.id
_entity.type
_entity.pdbx_description
1 polymer ?
#
loop_
_entity_poly.entity_id
_entity_poly.type
_entity_poly.pdbx_seq_one_letter_code
_entity_poly.pdbx_strand_id
1 'polypeptide(L)'
;MSRTNGRGAAGHLVGAGAVISCPHGGRASAVSVPGSDAVLLDGVPVSTAGPAHTVVGCPHTVRGVPSPCTSVHWTPDEDVVRIDGVPVLLDTSAAQCFTAGLVPQGPPVVAPDRRGVEVG
;
A
#
# COMPACT_ATOMS: atom_id res chain seq x y z
N MET A 1 2.75 -34.73 -10.97
CA MET A 1 3.36 -33.62 -10.20
C MET A 1 3.57 -32.47 -11.18
N SER A 2 2.51 -31.70 -11.46
CA SER A 2 2.60 -30.55 -12.37
C SER A 2 3.28 -29.41 -11.64
N ARG A 3 4.41 -28.94 -12.18
CA ARG A 3 5.01 -27.66 -11.80
C ARG A 3 4.09 -26.58 -12.34
N THR A 4 3.28 -25.97 -11.50
CA THR A 4 2.65 -24.68 -11.81
C THR A 4 3.79 -23.69 -11.97
N ASN A 5 4.01 -23.25 -13.21
CA ASN A 5 4.87 -22.11 -13.52
C ASN A 5 4.10 -20.84 -13.12
N GLY A 6 3.91 -20.63 -11.82
CA GLY A 6 3.34 -19.40 -11.29
C GLY A 6 4.41 -18.32 -11.40
N ARG A 7 4.28 -17.43 -12.39
CA ARG A 7 4.92 -16.11 -12.25
C ARG A 7 4.26 -15.48 -11.03
N GLY A 8 5.04 -15.29 -9.96
CA GLY A 8 4.58 -14.53 -8.80
C GLY A 8 4.20 -13.11 -9.22
N ALA A 9 3.46 -12.42 -8.34
CA ALA A 9 3.14 -11.01 -8.58
C ALA A 9 4.43 -10.20 -8.80
N ALA A 10 4.47 -9.42 -9.89
CA ALA A 10 5.62 -8.59 -10.23
C ALA A 10 5.34 -7.11 -9.94
N GLY A 11 6.35 -6.38 -9.45
CA GLY A 11 6.22 -4.96 -9.11
C GLY A 11 7.34 -4.48 -8.19
N HIS A 12 7.37 -3.17 -7.94
CA HIS A 12 8.30 -2.55 -7.00
C HIS A 12 7.73 -2.63 -5.59
N LEU A 13 8.58 -2.91 -4.61
CA LEU A 13 8.16 -2.85 -3.20
C LEU A 13 7.71 -1.44 -2.81
N VAL A 14 6.58 -1.37 -2.11
CA VAL A 14 6.13 -0.16 -1.43
C VAL A 14 6.97 -0.02 -0.14
N GLY A 15 8.10 0.68 -0.22
CA GLY A 15 8.96 0.99 0.93
C GLY A 15 8.79 2.41 1.45
N ALA A 16 9.62 2.82 2.42
CA ALA A 16 9.57 4.18 3.00
C ALA A 16 9.81 5.33 1.99
N GLY A 17 10.37 5.04 0.81
CA GLY A 17 10.56 6.00 -0.28
C GLY A 17 9.34 6.15 -1.22
N ALA A 18 8.35 5.25 -1.14
CA ALA A 18 7.17 5.32 -1.99
C ALA A 18 6.28 6.51 -1.59
N VAL A 19 5.85 7.29 -2.56
CA VAL A 19 4.88 8.36 -2.34
C VAL A 19 3.50 7.82 -2.65
N ILE A 20 2.65 7.75 -1.63
CA ILE A 20 1.27 7.27 -1.75
C ILE A 20 0.33 8.45 -1.50
N SER A 21 -0.67 8.62 -2.38
CA SER A 21 -1.68 9.66 -2.23
C SER A 21 -3.07 9.16 -2.56
N CYS A 22 -4.09 9.65 -1.86
CA CYS A 22 -5.47 9.40 -2.26
C CYS A 22 -5.77 10.17 -3.57
N PRO A 23 -6.80 9.76 -4.35
CA PRO A 23 -7.10 10.40 -5.63
C PRO A 23 -7.55 11.87 -5.50
N HIS A 24 -7.74 12.35 -4.26
CA HIS A 24 -8.16 13.71 -3.96
C HIS A 24 -7.01 14.62 -3.50
N GLY A 25 -5.78 14.10 -3.42
CA GLY A 25 -4.57 14.89 -3.10
C GLY A 25 -4.10 14.82 -1.63
N GLY A 26 -4.75 14.01 -0.79
CA GLY A 26 -4.22 13.67 0.53
C GLY A 26 -3.03 12.71 0.44
N ARG A 27 -2.13 12.74 1.43
CA ARG A 27 -0.95 11.87 1.51
C ARG A 27 -1.20 10.69 2.43
N ALA A 28 -0.79 9.50 2.02
CA ALA A 28 -0.83 8.32 2.86
C ALA A 28 0.55 8.00 3.43
N SER A 29 0.60 7.61 4.70
CA SER A 29 1.79 7.04 5.34
C SER A 29 1.44 5.67 5.89
N ALA A 30 2.37 4.72 5.76
CA ALA A 30 2.25 3.44 6.46
C ALA A 30 2.13 3.69 7.97
N VAL A 31 1.27 2.93 8.62
CA VAL A 31 1.26 2.88 10.08
C VAL A 31 2.33 1.86 10.46
N SER A 32 3.45 2.32 11.02
CA SER A 32 4.47 1.41 11.58
C SER A 32 3.84 0.58 12.69
N VAL A 33 3.69 -0.73 12.47
CA VAL A 33 3.39 -1.67 13.54
C VAL A 33 4.73 -2.14 14.10
N PRO A 34 5.01 -1.92 15.39
CA PRO A 34 6.25 -2.41 16.02
C PRO A 34 6.42 -3.91 15.78
N GLY A 35 7.53 -4.30 15.15
CA GLY A 35 7.84 -5.68 14.78
C GLY A 35 7.57 -6.05 13.30
N SER A 36 6.74 -5.29 12.58
CA SER A 36 6.52 -5.48 11.13
C SER A 36 7.56 -4.78 10.24
N ASP A 37 8.21 -3.74 10.79
CA ASP A 37 9.32 -3.01 10.16
C ASP A 37 10.69 -3.73 10.36
N ALA A 38 10.70 -4.97 10.84
CA ALA A 38 11.93 -5.70 11.16
C ALA A 38 12.76 -6.06 9.92
N VAL A 39 12.13 -6.14 8.75
CA VAL A 39 12.81 -6.43 7.48
C VAL A 39 13.11 -5.14 6.76
N LEU A 40 14.41 -4.84 6.68
CA LEU A 40 14.95 -3.77 5.86
C LEU A 40 15.48 -4.37 4.56
N LEU A 41 15.26 -3.66 3.46
CA LEU A 41 15.89 -3.92 2.18
C LEU A 41 16.71 -2.69 1.80
N ASP A 42 18.02 -2.85 1.66
CA ASP A 42 18.98 -1.75 1.50
C ASP A 42 18.84 -0.64 2.56
N GLY A 43 18.46 -1.03 3.79
CA GLY A 43 18.25 -0.11 4.91
C GLY A 43 16.87 0.58 4.92
N VAL A 44 15.99 0.25 3.97
CA VAL A 44 14.63 0.81 3.87
C VAL A 44 13.60 -0.22 4.38
N PRO A 45 12.68 0.16 5.28
CA PRO A 45 11.59 -0.72 5.72
C PRO A 45 10.70 -1.15 4.55
N VAL A 46 10.35 -2.44 4.51
CA VAL A 46 9.40 -3.02 3.54
C VAL A 46 7.99 -2.96 4.11
N SER A 47 7.02 -2.36 3.38
CA SER A 47 5.63 -2.34 3.84
C SER A 47 4.94 -3.68 3.61
N THR A 48 4.12 -4.10 4.56
CA THR A 48 3.30 -5.32 4.48
C THR A 48 1.81 -4.98 4.56
N ALA A 49 0.95 -5.86 4.06
CA ALA A 49 -0.51 -5.68 4.03
C ALA A 49 -1.22 -5.78 5.39
N GLY A 50 -0.49 -5.63 6.50
CA GLY A 50 -1.06 -5.68 7.85
C GLY A 50 -1.96 -4.46 8.13
N PRO A 51 -1.41 -3.34 8.62
CA PRO A 51 -2.20 -2.17 8.97
C PRO A 51 -2.60 -1.33 7.74
N ALA A 52 -3.76 -0.69 7.81
CA ALA A 52 -4.15 0.34 6.84
C ALA A 52 -3.17 1.53 6.89
N HIS A 53 -2.93 2.16 5.74
CA HIS A 53 -2.14 3.40 5.71
C HIS A 53 -3.04 4.57 6.05
N THR A 54 -2.59 5.46 6.93
CA THR A 54 -3.36 6.65 7.31
C THR A 54 -3.23 7.72 6.24
N VAL A 55 -4.34 8.33 5.85
CA VAL A 55 -4.37 9.46 4.91
C VAL A 55 -4.57 10.77 5.67
N VAL A 56 -3.73 11.76 5.36
CA VAL A 56 -3.78 13.11 5.94
C VAL A 56 -3.88 14.16 4.84
N GLY A 57 -4.59 15.25 5.12
CA GLY A 57 -4.67 16.42 4.23
C GLY A 57 -5.53 16.20 2.99
N CYS A 58 -6.44 15.23 2.98
CA CYS A 58 -7.37 15.02 1.87
C CYS A 58 -8.45 16.13 1.83
N PRO A 59 -8.50 16.98 0.78
CA PRO A 59 -9.47 18.08 0.67
C PRO A 59 -10.84 17.65 0.11
N HIS A 60 -11.09 16.34 -0.04
CA HIS A 60 -12.30 15.86 -0.72
C HIS A 60 -13.58 16.35 -0.05
N THR A 61 -14.51 16.81 -0.89
CA THR A 61 -15.87 17.19 -0.50
C THR A 61 -16.86 16.60 -1.48
N VAL A 62 -18.06 16.27 -0.99
CA VAL A 62 -19.21 15.85 -1.79
C VAL A 62 -20.30 16.88 -1.60
N ARG A 63 -20.65 17.62 -2.67
CA ARG A 63 -21.66 18.70 -2.62
C ARG A 63 -21.38 19.72 -1.50
N GLY A 64 -20.12 20.07 -1.28
CA GLY A 64 -19.69 21.04 -0.26
C GLY A 64 -19.57 20.47 1.16
N VAL A 65 -19.89 19.19 1.37
CA VAL A 65 -19.71 18.51 2.66
C VAL A 65 -18.35 17.80 2.69
N PRO A 66 -17.48 18.02 3.69
CA PRO A 66 -16.22 17.30 3.83
C PRO A 66 -16.41 15.78 3.84
N SER A 67 -15.67 15.09 2.97
CA SER A 67 -15.65 13.62 2.88
C SER A 67 -14.21 13.12 2.69
N PRO A 68 -13.29 13.47 3.60
CA PRO A 68 -11.87 13.16 3.41
C PRO A 68 -11.63 11.64 3.42
N CYS A 69 -10.69 11.20 2.59
CA CYS A 69 -10.04 9.91 2.79
C CYS A 69 -9.23 9.97 4.08
N THR A 70 -9.37 8.93 4.92
CA THR A 70 -8.64 8.78 6.19
C THR A 70 -7.76 7.53 6.20
N SER A 71 -8.03 6.56 5.32
CA SER A 71 -7.22 5.34 5.22
C SER A 71 -7.07 4.84 3.77
N VAL A 72 -6.04 4.03 3.55
CA VAL A 72 -5.86 3.15 2.40
C VAL A 72 -5.81 1.72 2.89
N HIS A 73 -6.64 0.85 2.33
CA HIS A 73 -6.60 -0.58 2.63
C HIS A 73 -6.08 -1.31 1.39
N TRP A 74 -5.20 -2.27 1.61
CA TRP A 74 -4.52 -3.02 0.57
C TRP A 74 -5.11 -4.43 0.47
N THR A 75 -5.08 -4.99 -0.73
CA THR A 75 -5.49 -6.36 -1.03
C THR A 75 -4.46 -6.93 -2.01
N PRO A 76 -3.27 -7.31 -1.51
CA PRO A 76 -2.24 -7.90 -2.36
C PRO A 76 -2.65 -9.30 -2.83
N ASP A 77 -2.00 -9.76 -3.91
CA ASP A 77 -2.22 -11.11 -4.43
C ASP A 77 -1.78 -12.19 -3.43
N GLU A 78 -2.41 -13.37 -3.50
CA GLU A 78 -2.08 -14.50 -2.61
C GLU A 78 -0.67 -15.07 -2.85
N ASP A 79 -0.19 -14.97 -4.11
CA ASP A 79 1.10 -15.49 -4.61
C ASP A 79 2.20 -14.40 -4.60
N VAL A 80 2.34 -13.68 -3.49
CA VAL A 80 3.40 -12.69 -3.27
C VAL A 80 4.31 -13.09 -2.09
N VAL A 81 5.53 -12.53 -2.05
CA VAL A 81 6.47 -12.72 -0.94
C VAL A 81 5.80 -12.33 0.40
N ARG A 82 6.08 -13.09 1.45
CA ARG A 82 5.52 -12.86 2.79
C ARG A 82 6.62 -12.68 3.83
N ILE A 83 6.41 -11.74 4.76
CA ILE A 83 7.23 -11.53 5.97
C ILE A 83 6.37 -11.96 7.15
N ASP A 84 6.83 -12.94 7.92
CA ASP A 84 6.09 -13.52 9.06
C ASP A 84 4.64 -13.91 8.71
N GLY A 85 4.43 -14.40 7.47
CA GLY A 85 3.13 -14.80 6.96
C GLY A 85 2.26 -13.66 6.42
N VAL A 86 2.68 -12.40 6.53
CA VAL A 86 1.98 -11.23 5.98
C VAL A 86 2.54 -10.87 4.59
N PRO A 87 1.70 -10.73 3.56
CA PRO A 87 2.12 -10.31 2.23
C PRO A 87 2.87 -8.96 2.22
N VAL A 88 3.96 -8.87 1.45
CA VAL A 88 4.59 -7.58 1.12
C VAL A 88 3.72 -6.79 0.16
N LEU A 89 3.76 -5.46 0.26
CA LEU A 89 3.06 -4.58 -0.67
C LEU A 89 3.94 -4.25 -1.87
N LEU A 90 3.38 -4.43 -3.06
CA LEU A 90 3.94 -3.98 -4.33
C LEU A 90 3.17 -2.76 -4.84
N ASP A 91 3.80 -1.96 -5.70
CA ASP A 91 3.13 -0.86 -6.41
C ASP A 91 1.97 -1.33 -7.29
N THR A 92 1.96 -2.61 -7.65
CA THR A 92 0.88 -3.32 -8.34
C THR A 92 -0.19 -3.90 -7.41
N SER A 93 0.02 -3.88 -6.09
CA SER A 93 -0.98 -4.38 -5.13
C SER A 93 -2.26 -3.56 -5.20
N ALA A 94 -3.41 -4.25 -5.31
CA ALA A 94 -4.70 -3.57 -5.32
C ALA A 94 -4.93 -2.84 -3.99
N ALA A 95 -5.51 -1.65 -4.06
CA ALA A 95 -5.77 -0.83 -2.89
C ALA A 95 -6.96 0.12 -3.08
N GLN A 96 -7.55 0.53 -1.97
CA GLN A 96 -8.75 1.36 -1.95
C GLN A 96 -8.64 2.41 -0.84
N CYS A 97 -8.85 3.68 -1.19
CA CYS A 97 -8.98 4.76 -0.21
C CYS A 97 -10.38 4.77 0.43
N PHE A 98 -10.48 5.10 1.71
CA PHE A 98 -11.73 5.12 2.45
C PHE A 98 -11.91 6.39 3.28
N THR A 99 -13.15 6.79 3.50
CA THR A 99 -13.52 7.77 4.54
C THR A 99 -13.44 7.15 5.94
N ALA A 100 -13.60 7.97 6.98
CA ALA A 100 -13.70 7.48 8.36
C ALA A 100 -14.84 6.48 8.58
N GLY A 101 -15.92 6.59 7.79
CA GLY A 101 -17.05 5.66 7.77
C GLY A 101 -16.86 4.45 6.86
N LEU A 102 -15.63 4.18 6.38
CA LEU A 102 -15.30 3.10 5.46
C LEU A 102 -16.09 3.12 4.14
N VAL A 103 -16.41 4.32 3.65
CA VAL A 103 -16.97 4.49 2.30
C VAL A 103 -15.83 4.50 1.28
N PRO A 104 -15.83 3.65 0.23
CA PRO A 104 -14.80 3.65 -0.82
C PRO A 104 -14.71 4.98 -1.58
N GLN A 105 -13.49 5.40 -1.91
CA GLN A 105 -13.16 6.70 -2.52
C GLN A 105 -12.27 6.58 -3.77
N GLY A 106 -12.17 5.39 -4.37
CA GLY A 106 -11.26 5.05 -5.49
C GLY A 106 -9.85 4.59 -5.07
N PRO A 107 -9.04 4.08 -6.02
CA PRO A 107 -7.70 3.58 -5.75
C PRO A 107 -6.73 4.72 -5.42
N PRO A 108 -5.71 4.48 -4.57
CA PRO A 108 -4.63 5.44 -4.36
C PRO A 108 -3.76 5.56 -5.62
N VAL A 109 -3.03 6.67 -5.72
CA VAL A 109 -1.88 6.80 -6.60
C VAL A 109 -0.65 6.35 -5.82
N VAL A 110 0.09 5.41 -6.38
CA VAL A 110 1.35 4.90 -5.83
C VAL A 110 2.47 5.29 -6.78
N ALA A 111 3.34 6.18 -6.34
CA ALA A 111 4.57 6.49 -7.04
C ALA A 111 5.71 5.71 -6.36
N PRO A 112 6.16 4.59 -6.95
CA PRO A 112 7.25 3.80 -6.37
C PRO A 112 8.53 4.62 -6.34
N ASP A 113 9.42 4.28 -5.40
CA ASP A 113 10.77 4.83 -5.42
C ASP A 113 11.48 4.34 -6.70
N ARG A 114 12.10 5.25 -7.45
CA ARG A 114 12.86 4.93 -8.67
C ARG A 114 14.15 4.14 -8.39
N ARG A 115 14.50 3.97 -7.11
CA ARG A 115 15.55 3.06 -6.63
C ARG A 115 14.98 1.78 -5.99
N GLY A 116 13.67 1.54 -6.11
CA GLY A 116 12.99 0.42 -5.50
C GLY A 116 13.43 -0.93 -6.06
N VAL A 117 13.22 -1.98 -5.27
CA VAL A 117 13.49 -3.36 -5.68
C VAL A 117 12.27 -3.96 -6.35
N GLU A 118 12.49 -4.55 -7.52
CA GLU A 118 11.49 -5.31 -8.27
C GLU A 118 11.44 -6.77 -7.81
N VAL A 119 10.23 -7.30 -7.63
CA VAL A 119 9.94 -8.73 -7.45
C VAL A 119 9.41 -9.28 -8.78
N GLY A 120 9.79 -10.50 -9.17
CA GLY A 120 9.35 -11.13 -10.43
C GLY A 120 9.51 -12.64 -10.47
#